data_AF-A0A2W4WUF2-F1
#
_entry.id   AF-A0A2W4WUF2-F1
#
_cell.length_a   1.000
_cell.length_b   1.000
_cell.length_c   1.000
_cell.angle_alpha   90.00
_cell.angle_beta   90.00
_cell.angle_gamma   90.00
#
_symmetry.space_group_name_H-M   'P 1'
#
loop_
_entity.id
_entity.type
_entity.pdbx_description
1 polymer ?
#
loop_
_entity_poly.entity_id
_entity_poly.type
_entity_poly.pdbx_seq_one_letter_code
_entity_poly.pdbx_strand_id
1 'polypeptide(L)'
;TKHLDLGGRVFLHDYDWRKDSDFRVLDLIMTAPMVVASWINLQYYGSAVNNRAFGSGNKTLHNVVGALGVLEGNGGDVRTGLPWQSVHDGRALVHEPLRLNVFIAAPLDQLNRVISAHESVRQLVENKWIHLFAIEDDGAIHRYWGGLCWASAEVALR
;
A
#
# COMPACT_ATOMS: atom_id res chain seq x y z
N THR A 1 -14.16 -15.52 0.55
CA THR A 1 -13.76 -15.06 1.90
C THR A 1 -14.91 -14.50 2.74
N LYS A 2 -16.18 -14.53 2.31
CA LYS A 2 -17.32 -13.81 2.95
C LYS A 2 -17.61 -14.13 4.43
N HIS A 3 -17.06 -15.21 4.98
CA HIS A 3 -17.30 -15.64 6.37
C HIS A 3 -16.02 -15.75 7.20
N LEU A 4 -14.89 -15.24 6.69
CA LEU A 4 -13.61 -15.27 7.40
C LEU A 4 -13.39 -13.96 8.14
N ASP A 5 -12.99 -14.05 9.41
CA ASP A 5 -12.41 -12.92 10.12
C ASP A 5 -10.96 -12.72 9.68
N LEU A 6 -10.68 -11.59 9.04
CA LEU A 6 -9.36 -11.22 8.55
C LEU A 6 -8.65 -10.21 9.47
N GLY A 7 -9.19 -10.00 10.68
CA GLY A 7 -8.60 -9.16 11.73
C GLY A 7 -8.40 -7.69 11.33
N GLY A 8 -9.19 -7.19 10.37
CA GLY A 8 -9.00 -5.86 9.81
C GLY A 8 -7.67 -5.65 9.07
N ARG A 9 -6.96 -6.74 8.71
CA ARG A 9 -5.63 -6.69 8.07
C ARG A 9 -5.68 -6.63 6.54
N VAL A 10 -6.87 -6.78 5.95
CA VAL A 10 -7.06 -6.94 4.51
C VAL A 10 -8.12 -5.97 4.01
N PHE A 11 -7.85 -5.34 2.87
CA PHE A 11 -8.81 -4.56 2.11
C PHE A 11 -9.18 -5.34 0.85
N LEU A 12 -10.44 -5.82 0.78
CA LEU A 12 -10.90 -6.75 -0.26
C LEU A 12 -11.80 -6.08 -1.29
N HIS A 13 -11.67 -6.52 -2.54
CA HIS A 13 -12.55 -6.17 -3.65
C HIS A 13 -12.98 -7.44 -4.37
N ASP A 14 -14.27 -7.55 -4.69
CA ASP A 14 -14.76 -8.61 -5.58
C ASP A 14 -14.45 -8.22 -7.03
N TYR A 15 -13.61 -9.01 -7.69
CA TYR A 15 -13.19 -8.78 -9.07
C TYR A 15 -13.08 -10.12 -9.81
N ASP A 16 -13.65 -10.18 -11.01
CA ASP A 16 -13.62 -11.34 -11.91
C ASP A 16 -13.18 -10.86 -13.29
N TRP A 17 -11.90 -11.08 -13.60
CA TRP A 17 -11.27 -10.56 -14.80
C TRP A 17 -11.90 -11.08 -16.10
N ARG A 18 -12.58 -12.23 -16.06
CA ARG A 18 -13.28 -12.80 -17.23
C ARG A 18 -14.52 -12.01 -17.62
N LYS A 19 -15.05 -11.21 -16.69
CA LYS A 19 -16.19 -10.31 -16.91
C LYS A 19 -15.73 -8.90 -17.29
N ASP A 20 -14.44 -8.63 -17.27
CA ASP A 20 -13.83 -7.34 -17.58
C ASP A 20 -13.22 -7.38 -19.00
N SER A 21 -14.08 -7.37 -20.03
CA SER A 21 -13.69 -7.65 -21.41
C SER A 21 -12.63 -6.70 -22.00
N ASP A 22 -12.50 -5.48 -21.47
CA ASP A 22 -11.51 -4.49 -21.90
C ASP A 22 -10.47 -4.14 -20.81
N PHE A 23 -10.52 -4.85 -19.68
CA PHE A 23 -9.66 -4.66 -18.51
C PHE A 23 -9.76 -3.26 -17.87
N ARG A 24 -10.88 -2.54 -18.08
CA ARG A 24 -11.08 -1.21 -17.48
C ARG A 24 -11.29 -1.27 -15.98
N VAL A 25 -11.88 -2.36 -15.47
CA VAL A 25 -12.02 -2.55 -14.02
C VAL A 25 -10.66 -2.86 -13.41
N LEU A 26 -9.81 -3.66 -14.07
CA LEU A 26 -8.42 -3.86 -13.67
C LEU A 26 -7.63 -2.55 -13.62
N ASP A 27 -7.70 -1.76 -14.69
CA ASP A 27 -7.08 -0.43 -14.76
C ASP A 27 -7.55 0.44 -13.58
N LEU A 28 -8.86 0.48 -13.32
CA LEU A 28 -9.41 1.22 -12.19
C LEU A 28 -8.88 0.71 -10.85
N ILE A 29 -8.88 -0.61 -10.62
CA ILE A 29 -8.41 -1.24 -9.37
C ILE A 29 -6.95 -0.84 -9.08
N MET A 30 -6.08 -0.92 -10.09
CA MET A 30 -4.66 -0.63 -9.92
C MET A 30 -4.37 0.86 -9.83
N THR A 31 -5.17 1.72 -10.46
CA THR A 31 -4.93 3.17 -10.47
C THR A 31 -5.63 3.93 -9.34
N ALA A 32 -6.69 3.38 -8.76
CA ALA A 32 -7.45 4.01 -7.68
C ALA A 32 -7.29 3.29 -6.33
N PRO A 33 -8.01 2.20 -6.00
CA PRO A 33 -7.95 1.62 -4.66
C PRO A 33 -6.56 1.10 -4.29
N MET A 34 -5.76 0.58 -5.24
CA MET A 34 -4.38 0.19 -4.94
C MET A 34 -3.50 1.39 -4.56
N VAL A 35 -3.66 2.52 -5.24
CA VAL A 35 -2.90 3.76 -4.96
C VAL A 35 -3.34 4.38 -3.64
N VAL A 36 -4.64 4.40 -3.34
CA VAL A 36 -5.15 4.88 -2.05
C VAL A 36 -4.64 3.99 -0.92
N ALA A 37 -4.74 2.66 -1.07
CA ALA A 37 -4.23 1.73 -0.07
C ALA A 37 -2.72 1.87 0.14
N SER A 38 -1.95 2.13 -0.93
CA SER A 38 -0.50 2.34 -0.82
C SER A 38 -0.16 3.61 -0.06
N TRP A 39 -0.85 4.73 -0.28
CA TRP A 39 -0.60 5.94 0.51
C TRP A 39 -0.88 5.68 1.98
N ILE A 40 -1.99 5.00 2.32
CA ILE A 40 -2.42 4.83 3.71
C ILE A 40 -1.37 3.96 4.40
N ASN A 41 -1.01 2.84 3.76
CA ASN A 41 0.01 1.95 4.27
C ASN A 41 1.35 2.66 4.48
N LEU A 42 1.82 3.44 3.51
CA LEU A 42 3.12 4.13 3.59
C LEU A 42 3.13 5.22 4.67
N GLN A 43 2.01 5.92 4.88
CA GLN A 43 1.91 6.95 5.92
C GLN A 43 2.05 6.32 7.31
N TYR A 44 1.35 5.21 7.58
CA TYR A 44 1.48 4.45 8.82
C TYR A 44 2.86 3.81 8.95
N TYR A 45 3.36 3.16 7.89
CA TYR A 45 4.67 2.51 7.87
C TYR A 45 5.79 3.50 8.21
N GLY A 46 5.90 4.59 7.45
CA GLY A 46 6.95 5.60 7.65
C GLY A 46 6.87 6.22 9.05
N SER A 47 5.67 6.60 9.48
CA SER A 47 5.44 7.19 10.80
C SER A 47 5.75 6.24 11.96
N ALA A 48 5.62 4.92 11.76
CA ALA A 48 5.95 3.91 12.75
C ALA A 48 7.45 3.57 12.79
N VAL A 49 8.10 3.39 11.63
CA VAL A 49 9.51 2.95 11.59
C VAL A 49 10.50 4.08 11.86
N ASN A 50 10.17 5.33 11.49
CA ASN A 50 11.00 6.50 11.76
C ASN A 50 10.14 7.76 11.83
N ASN A 51 9.46 7.95 12.96
CA ASN A 51 8.56 9.08 13.17
C ASN A 51 9.27 10.44 13.05
N ARG A 52 10.55 10.52 13.41
CA ARG A 52 11.33 11.76 13.32
C ARG A 52 11.48 12.23 11.87
N ALA A 53 11.68 11.30 10.93
CA ALA A 53 11.86 11.62 9.52
C ALA A 53 10.54 11.65 8.73
N PHE A 54 9.62 10.73 9.01
CA PHE A 54 8.42 10.49 8.19
C PHE A 54 7.10 10.67 8.95
N GLY A 55 7.15 10.98 10.24
CA GLY A 55 6.00 11.25 11.09
C GLY A 55 5.81 12.75 11.34
N SER A 56 4.98 13.07 12.34
CA SER A 56 4.79 14.45 12.82
C SER A 56 5.13 14.66 14.29
N GLY A 57 5.84 13.72 14.92
CA GLY A 57 6.30 13.87 16.31
C GLY A 57 5.16 13.80 17.32
N ASN A 58 5.27 14.59 18.38
CA ASN A 58 4.31 14.61 19.47
C ASN A 58 3.07 15.45 19.15
N LYS A 59 1.89 14.82 19.13
CA LYS A 59 0.61 15.47 18.86
C LYS A 59 0.31 16.67 19.78
N THR A 60 0.77 16.65 21.03
CA THR A 60 0.49 17.72 22.00
C THR A 60 1.22 19.02 21.70
N LEU A 61 2.26 18.96 20.85
CA LEU A 61 3.06 20.11 20.46
C LEU A 61 2.72 20.62 19.04
N HIS A 62 1.71 20.05 18.39
CA HIS A 62 1.39 20.38 17.01
C HIS A 62 0.84 21.79 16.86
N ASN A 63 1.51 22.59 16.04
CA ASN A 63 0.99 23.84 15.51
C ASN A 63 0.65 23.63 14.03
N VAL A 64 -0.63 23.80 13.66
CA VAL A 64 -1.10 23.61 12.28
C VAL A 64 -0.52 24.69 11.39
N VAL A 65 0.06 24.29 10.26
CA VAL A 65 0.60 25.22 9.25
C VAL A 65 -0.12 25.00 7.92
N GLY A 66 -0.98 25.97 7.61
CA GLY A 66 -1.84 25.92 6.42
C GLY A 66 -2.71 24.66 6.38
N ALA A 67 -2.99 24.18 5.16
CA ALA A 67 -3.66 22.91 4.91
C ALA A 67 -2.66 21.79 4.54
N LEU A 68 -1.39 21.95 4.92
CA LEU A 68 -0.29 21.12 4.43
C LEU A 68 0.29 20.19 5.51
N GLY A 69 0.42 20.66 6.75
CA GLY A 69 1.03 19.87 7.81
C GLY A 69 1.09 20.60 9.16
N VAL A 70 2.05 20.20 9.99
CA VAL A 70 2.25 20.75 11.34
C VAL A 70 3.72 21.05 11.63
N LEU A 71 3.97 21.99 12.54
CA LEU A 71 5.23 22.11 13.26
C LEU A 71 5.12 21.39 14.61
N GLU A 72 6.21 20.79 15.07
CA GLU A 72 6.30 20.24 16.42
C GLU A 72 6.96 21.27 17.34
N GLY A 73 6.14 21.95 18.15
CA GLY A 73 6.59 23.02 19.03
C GLY A 73 6.69 24.37 18.31
N ASN A 74 7.63 25.22 18.73
CA ASN A 74 7.67 26.63 18.33
C ASN A 74 8.34 26.91 16.97
N GLY A 75 8.72 25.88 16.20
CA GLY A 75 9.40 26.05 14.92
C GLY A 75 9.83 24.74 14.28
N GLY A 76 10.72 24.81 13.28
CA GLY A 76 11.28 23.66 12.56
C GLY A 76 10.68 23.44 11.17
N ASP A 77 10.96 22.28 10.60
CA ASP A 77 10.43 21.88 9.29
C ASP A 77 8.96 21.45 9.39
N VAL A 78 8.19 21.71 8.33
CA VAL A 78 6.81 21.23 8.21
C VAL A 78 6.79 19.71 8.11
N ARG A 79 5.94 19.07 8.92
CA ARG A 79 5.77 17.62 8.97
C ARG A 79 4.37 17.20 8.53
N THR A 80 4.30 16.13 7.74
CA THR A 80 3.07 15.67 7.07
C THR A 80 2.66 14.24 7.45
N GLY A 81 3.49 13.55 8.23
CA GLY A 81 3.21 12.20 8.72
C GLY A 81 2.28 12.14 9.93
N LEU A 82 2.10 10.94 10.48
CA LEU A 82 1.28 10.72 11.67
C LEU A 82 2.05 11.05 12.96
N PRO A 83 1.38 11.58 13.98
CA PRO A 83 2.00 11.77 15.29
C PRO A 83 2.23 10.41 15.95
N TRP A 84 3.16 10.38 16.92
CA TRP A 84 3.48 9.16 17.65
C TRP A 84 2.25 8.52 18.30
N GLN A 85 1.34 9.33 18.84
CA GLN A 85 0.10 8.87 19.48
C GLN A 85 -0.90 8.22 18.51
N SER A 86 -0.75 8.40 17.19
CA SER A 86 -1.59 7.73 16.20
C SER A 86 -1.08 6.33 15.82
N VAL A 87 0.18 6.03 16.11
CA VAL A 87 0.81 4.75 15.76
C VAL A 87 1.21 3.91 16.98
N HIS A 88 1.22 4.50 18.17
CA HIS A 88 1.71 3.89 19.41
C HIS A 88 0.79 4.20 20.59
N ASP A 89 0.48 3.19 21.41
CA ASP A 89 -0.46 3.31 22.55
C ASP A 89 0.20 3.69 23.89
N GLY A 90 1.53 3.81 23.90
CA GLY A 90 2.36 4.08 25.08
C GLY A 90 3.14 2.86 25.56
N ARG A 91 2.85 1.66 25.04
CA ARG A 91 3.57 0.41 25.30
C ARG A 91 4.09 -0.25 24.03
N ALA A 92 3.28 -0.27 22.97
CA ALA A 92 3.62 -0.89 21.70
C ALA A 92 3.02 -0.12 20.52
N LEU A 93 3.50 -0.46 19.32
CA LEU A 93 2.84 -0.03 18.08
C LEU A 93 1.45 -0.66 18.00
N VAL A 94 0.45 0.13 17.63
CA VAL A 94 -0.94 -0.32 17.44
C VAL A 94 -1.06 -1.24 16.23
N HIS A 95 -0.22 -1.02 15.22
CA HIS A 95 -0.14 -1.84 14.02
C HIS A 95 1.31 -2.21 13.71
N GLU A 96 1.51 -3.45 13.26
CA GLU A 96 2.80 -3.89 12.74
C GLU A 96 3.14 -3.10 11.46
N PRO A 97 4.35 -2.50 11.36
CA PRO A 97 4.75 -1.73 10.19
C PRO A 97 5.09 -2.68 9.04
N LEU A 98 4.08 -2.98 8.22
CA LEU A 98 4.22 -3.87 7.06
C LEU A 98 4.20 -3.08 5.75
N ARG A 99 4.94 -3.57 4.77
CA ARG A 99 4.83 -3.15 3.37
C ARG A 99 3.54 -3.74 2.78
N LEU A 100 2.76 -2.93 2.06
CA LEU A 100 1.54 -3.42 1.42
C LEU A 100 1.85 -4.52 0.38
N ASN A 101 1.22 -5.67 0.56
CA ASN A 101 1.15 -6.75 -0.44
C ASN A 101 -0.20 -6.69 -1.13
N VAL A 102 -0.20 -6.61 -2.46
CA VAL A 102 -1.39 -6.53 -3.30
C VAL A 102 -1.48 -7.80 -4.12
N PHE A 103 -2.57 -8.53 -3.99
CA PHE A 103 -2.84 -9.74 -4.74
C PHE A 103 -4.00 -9.48 -5.70
N ILE A 104 -3.77 -9.71 -7.00
CA ILE A 104 -4.78 -9.51 -8.05
C ILE A 104 -4.89 -10.78 -8.89
N ALA A 105 -6.10 -11.31 -9.01
CA ALA A 105 -6.38 -12.40 -9.94
C ALA A 105 -6.61 -11.83 -11.35
N ALA A 106 -5.56 -11.81 -12.17
CA ALA A 106 -5.60 -11.31 -13.55
C ALA A 106 -4.40 -11.86 -14.36
N PRO A 107 -4.52 -11.96 -15.69
CA PRO A 107 -3.40 -12.35 -16.56
C PRO A 107 -2.20 -11.40 -16.45
N LEU A 108 -0.98 -11.95 -16.48
CA LEU A 108 0.27 -11.19 -16.32
C LEU A 108 0.46 -10.11 -17.40
N ASP A 109 0.06 -10.41 -18.63
CA ASP A 109 0.13 -9.47 -19.75
C ASP A 109 -0.76 -8.24 -19.53
N GLN A 110 -1.93 -8.43 -18.91
CA GLN A 110 -2.86 -7.34 -18.61
C GLN A 110 -2.37 -6.50 -17.42
N LEU A 111 -1.81 -7.12 -16.38
CA LEU A 111 -1.15 -6.39 -15.30
C LEU A 111 0.03 -5.56 -15.83
N ASN A 112 0.85 -6.14 -16.71
CA ASN A 112 1.95 -5.43 -17.36
C ASN A 112 1.48 -4.28 -18.26
N ARG A 113 0.33 -4.42 -18.93
CA ARG A 113 -0.31 -3.34 -19.69
C ARG A 113 -0.59 -2.15 -18.78
N VAL A 114 -1.22 -2.37 -17.64
CA VAL A 114 -1.56 -1.31 -16.68
C VAL A 114 -0.30 -0.64 -16.11
N ILE A 115 0.68 -1.45 -15.70
CA ILE A 115 1.98 -0.97 -15.19
C ILE A 115 2.68 -0.09 -16.24
N SER A 116 2.65 -0.49 -17.51
CA SER A 116 3.28 0.27 -18.59
C SER A 116 2.54 1.57 -18.91
N ALA A 117 1.20 1.55 -18.82
CA ALA A 117 0.36 2.70 -19.15
C ALA A 117 0.35 3.78 -18.06
N HIS A 118 0.52 3.41 -16.79
CA HIS A 118 0.37 4.33 -15.66
C HIS A 118 1.67 4.50 -14.87
N GLU A 119 2.31 5.65 -15.01
CA GLU A 119 3.57 5.95 -14.33
C GLU A 119 3.46 5.83 -12.80
N SER A 120 2.38 6.31 -12.19
CA SER A 120 2.18 6.23 -10.74
C SER A 120 2.16 4.79 -10.23
N VAL A 121 1.49 3.89 -10.95
CA VAL A 121 1.47 2.45 -10.68
C VAL A 121 2.87 1.86 -10.84
N ARG A 122 3.55 2.16 -11.95
CA ARG A 122 4.91 1.71 -12.22
C ARG A 122 5.88 2.11 -11.11
N GLN A 123 5.86 3.38 -10.71
CA GLN A 123 6.75 3.89 -9.66
C GLN A 123 6.50 3.19 -8.32
N LEU A 124 5.25 2.81 -7.98
CA LEU A 124 4.96 2.07 -6.76
C LEU A 124 5.58 0.67 -6.75
N VAL A 125 5.47 -0.07 -7.86
CA VAL A 125 5.93 -1.47 -7.93
C VAL A 125 7.43 -1.58 -8.21
N GLU A 126 7.99 -0.74 -9.10
CA GLU A 126 9.42 -0.77 -9.46
C GLU A 126 10.31 -0.38 -8.28
N ASN A 127 9.92 0.67 -7.56
CA ASN A 127 10.66 1.13 -6.37
C ASN A 127 10.33 0.30 -5.12
N LYS A 128 9.52 -0.76 -5.25
CA LYS A 128 9.14 -1.66 -4.15
C LYS A 128 8.46 -0.92 -2.98
N TRP A 129 7.77 0.18 -3.28
CA TRP A 129 6.91 0.87 -2.32
C TRP A 129 5.72 0.01 -1.91
N ILE A 130 5.32 -0.92 -2.79
CA ILE A 130 4.41 -2.04 -2.53
C ILE A 130 4.98 -3.32 -3.14
N HIS A 131 4.39 -4.47 -2.81
CA HIS A 131 4.64 -5.73 -3.52
C HIS A 131 3.38 -6.17 -4.25
N LEU A 132 3.48 -6.36 -5.56
CA LEU A 132 2.38 -6.82 -6.40
C LEU A 132 2.53 -8.31 -6.70
N PHE A 133 1.43 -9.03 -6.54
CA PHE A 133 1.30 -10.46 -6.81
C PHE A 133 0.14 -10.68 -7.76
N ALA A 134 0.36 -11.50 -8.78
CA ALA A 134 -0.66 -12.02 -9.65
C ALA A 134 -1.06 -13.42 -9.16
N ILE A 135 -2.37 -13.71 -9.19
CA ILE A 135 -2.92 -15.04 -8.95
C ILE A 135 -3.45 -15.56 -10.29
N GLU A 136 -2.90 -16.66 -10.77
CA GLU A 136 -3.38 -17.35 -11.96
C GLU A 136 -4.54 -18.31 -11.65
N ASP A 137 -5.18 -18.82 -12.70
CA ASP A 137 -6.39 -19.64 -12.61
C ASP A 137 -6.16 -21.00 -11.94
N ASP A 138 -4.94 -21.54 -12.06
CA ASP A 138 -4.51 -22.76 -11.40
C ASP A 138 -4.08 -22.54 -9.94
N GLY A 139 -4.14 -21.29 -9.46
CA GLY A 139 -3.71 -20.88 -8.14
C GLY A 139 -2.22 -20.57 -8.02
N ALA A 140 -1.44 -20.63 -9.11
CA ALA A 140 -0.07 -20.19 -9.12
C ALA A 140 0.02 -18.69 -8.78
N ILE A 141 1.03 -18.33 -7.99
CA ILE A 141 1.25 -16.95 -7.55
C ILE A 141 2.57 -16.46 -8.12
N HIS A 142 2.52 -15.31 -8.77
CA HIS A 142 3.69 -14.67 -9.34
C HIS A 142 3.89 -13.31 -8.68
N ARG A 143 5.10 -13.03 -8.21
CA ARG A 143 5.48 -11.73 -7.67
C ARG A 143 6.15 -10.89 -8.74
N TYR A 144 5.75 -9.63 -8.85
CA TYR A 144 6.43 -8.65 -9.69
C TYR A 144 7.86 -8.41 -9.21
N TRP A 145 8.84 -8.54 -10.10
CA TRP A 145 10.27 -8.38 -9.77
C TRP A 145 10.88 -7.08 -10.31
N GLY A 146 10.23 -6.45 -11.29
CA GLY A 146 10.72 -5.25 -11.97
C GLY A 146 10.90 -5.46 -13.47
N GLY A 147 10.86 -4.38 -14.24
CA GLY A 147 11.05 -4.43 -15.69
C GLY A 147 10.02 -5.28 -16.43
N LEU A 148 8.78 -5.30 -15.95
CA LEU A 148 7.67 -6.13 -16.46
C LEU A 148 7.88 -7.65 -16.29
N CYS A 149 8.87 -8.05 -15.48
CA CYS A 149 9.16 -9.44 -15.19
C CYS A 149 8.53 -9.90 -13.88
N TRP A 150 8.13 -11.18 -13.87
CA TRP A 150 7.48 -11.85 -12.75
C TRP A 150 8.26 -13.10 -12.37
N ALA A 151 8.31 -13.39 -11.07
CA ALA A 151 8.91 -14.61 -10.54
C ALA A 151 7.84 -15.43 -9.82
N SER A 152 7.90 -16.77 -9.94
CA SER A 152 7.05 -17.65 -9.12
C SER A 152 7.31 -17.37 -7.64
N ALA A 153 6.24 -17.26 -6.87
CA ALA A 153 6.29 -16.97 -5.44
C ALA A 153 5.64 -18.12 -4.67
N GLU A 154 6.43 -18.79 -3.83
CA GLU A 154 5.90 -19.67 -2.82
C GLU A 154 5.36 -18.82 -1.67
N VAL A 155 4.04 -18.90 -1.42
CA VAL A 155 3.47 -18.31 -0.21
C VAL A 155 3.79 -19.27 0.93
N ALA A 156 4.82 -18.95 1.69
CA ALA A 156 5.08 -19.64 2.95
C ALA A 156 3.89 -19.38 3.89
N LEU A 157 3.01 -20.39 4.04
CA LEU A 157 2.00 -20.41 5.09
C LEU A 157 2.75 -20.43 6.43
N ARG A 158 2.71 -19.32 7.15
CA ARG A 158 3.13 -19.25 8.55
C ARG A 158 1.96 -19.60 9.45
#